data_AF-A0A136Q249-F1
#
_entry.id   AF-A0A136Q249-F1
#
_cell.length_a   1.000
_cell.length_b   1.000
_cell.length_c   1.000
_cell.angle_alpha   90.00
_cell.angle_beta   90.00
_cell.angle_gamma   90.00
#
_symmetry.space_group_name_H-M   'P 1'
#
loop_
_entity.id
_entity.type
_entity.pdbx_description
1 polymer ?
#
loop_
_entity_poly.entity_id
_entity_poly.type
_entity_poly.pdbx_seq_one_letter_code
_entity_poly.pdbx_strand_id
1 'polypeptide(L)'
;MKKWISILLLVCLVMTLPVIAAAEEDSAIKQHATGDEVALIQMRLRELGYLNYRPTGKFSDMTVEAVKKFQAQSGISPDGQVGDATYAALFSDDAKRAPINPSVKKVAGPAYSGAVQTKGELLSWEKIDPLIPTGAQFSVQDFNTGKTFQLIRTGGVNCAYVAAASSADYDTYRSIFGGGDTWEHRSVLVSMDGHTYAASLFGMPTGGDDLYGSGMRGHTFLYFNNSKTDVSGLPDEEHIQAVVRAGQ
;
A
#
# COMPACT_ATOMS: atom_id res chain seq x y z
N MET A 1 28.19 -88.82 -1.39
CA MET A 1 28.69 -88.34 -2.70
C MET A 1 27.66 -87.36 -3.28
N LYS A 2 28.12 -86.19 -3.71
CA LYS A 2 27.35 -85.00 -4.15
C LYS A 2 26.41 -85.27 -5.34
N LYS A 3 25.19 -84.70 -5.31
CA LYS A 3 24.34 -84.28 -6.47
C LYS A 3 23.39 -83.15 -5.99
N TRP A 4 23.71 -81.87 -6.16
CA TRP A 4 23.39 -80.94 -7.28
C TRP A 4 21.91 -80.49 -7.39
N ILE A 5 21.64 -79.32 -6.79
CA ILE A 5 20.91 -78.11 -7.26
C ILE A 5 19.66 -78.29 -8.16
N SER A 6 18.53 -77.71 -7.76
CA SER A 6 17.78 -76.75 -8.60
C SER A 6 16.94 -75.78 -7.76
N ILE A 7 17.34 -74.52 -7.90
CA ILE A 7 16.78 -73.29 -7.35
C ILE A 7 15.49 -72.95 -8.11
N LEU A 8 14.43 -72.56 -7.41
CA LEU A 8 13.29 -71.83 -7.98
C LEU A 8 13.11 -70.56 -7.17
N LEU A 9 13.98 -69.59 -7.46
CA LEU A 9 13.86 -68.20 -7.03
C LEU A 9 12.77 -67.58 -7.90
N LEU A 10 11.58 -67.39 -7.34
CA LEU A 10 10.51 -66.62 -7.97
C LEU A 10 10.96 -65.15 -8.01
N VAL A 11 11.58 -64.75 -9.12
CA VAL A 11 11.90 -63.35 -9.40
C VAL A 11 10.58 -62.64 -9.67
N CYS A 12 9.99 -62.05 -8.63
CA CYS A 12 8.99 -61.00 -8.79
C CYS A 12 9.69 -59.78 -9.40
N LEU A 13 9.65 -59.67 -10.72
CA LEU A 13 10.02 -58.46 -11.43
C LEU A 13 8.95 -57.40 -11.14
N VAL A 14 9.15 -56.64 -10.06
CA VAL A 14 8.39 -55.41 -9.82
C VAL A 14 8.85 -54.42 -10.87
N MET A 15 8.15 -54.35 -12.00
CA MET A 15 8.31 -53.25 -12.94
C MET A 15 7.83 -51.97 -12.24
N THR A 16 8.78 -51.20 -11.73
CA THR A 16 8.51 -49.84 -11.27
C THR A 16 8.22 -49.00 -12.51
N LEU A 17 6.94 -48.73 -12.78
CA LEU A 17 6.58 -47.63 -13.66
C LEU A 17 7.12 -46.35 -13.02
N PRO A 18 7.81 -45.47 -13.77
CA PRO A 18 8.11 -44.15 -13.25
C PRO A 18 6.77 -43.48 -12.97
N VAL A 19 6.52 -43.15 -11.71
CA VAL A 19 5.52 -42.13 -11.37
C VAL A 19 6.08 -40.86 -12.00
N ILE A 20 5.57 -40.48 -13.16
CA ILE A 20 5.76 -39.13 -13.67
C ILE A 20 4.97 -38.26 -12.71
N ALA A 21 5.63 -37.77 -11.67
CA ALA A 21 5.14 -36.63 -10.93
C ALA A 21 5.03 -35.51 -11.97
N ALA A 22 3.80 -35.18 -12.36
CA ALA A 22 3.53 -33.93 -13.03
C ALA A 22 4.09 -32.84 -12.11
N ALA A 23 5.11 -32.12 -12.58
CA ALA A 23 5.56 -30.93 -11.89
C ALA A 23 4.34 -30.03 -11.72
N GLU A 24 4.01 -29.64 -10.49
CA GLU A 24 3.08 -28.54 -10.26
C GLU A 24 3.62 -27.36 -11.09
N GLU A 25 2.78 -26.87 -12.00
CA GLU A 25 3.13 -25.71 -12.80
C GLU A 25 3.30 -24.55 -11.82
N ASP A 26 4.56 -24.15 -11.61
CA ASP A 26 4.97 -23.08 -10.71
C ASP A 26 4.16 -21.82 -11.05
N SER A 27 3.11 -21.56 -10.25
CA SER A 27 2.14 -20.48 -10.45
C SER A 27 2.72 -19.11 -10.09
N ALA A 28 4.04 -19.01 -9.94
CA ALA A 28 4.74 -17.80 -9.61
C ALA A 28 4.53 -16.71 -10.67
N ILE A 29 4.15 -15.53 -10.20
CA ILE A 29 4.07 -14.33 -11.03
C ILE A 29 5.49 -13.80 -11.22
N LYS A 30 5.92 -13.71 -12.48
CA LYS A 30 7.29 -13.37 -12.87
C LYS A 30 7.33 -12.26 -13.91
N GLN A 31 8.55 -11.87 -14.28
CA GLN A 31 8.79 -10.85 -15.29
C GLN A 31 7.96 -11.10 -16.57
N HIS A 32 7.43 -10.02 -17.15
CA HIS A 32 6.50 -10.00 -18.27
C HIS A 32 5.06 -10.45 -17.98
N ALA A 33 4.74 -10.92 -16.77
CA ALA A 33 3.35 -11.12 -16.38
C ALA A 33 2.56 -9.80 -16.44
N THR A 34 1.27 -9.90 -16.77
CA THR A 34 0.37 -8.75 -16.81
C THR A 34 -1.00 -9.09 -16.23
N GLY A 35 -1.69 -8.11 -15.66
CA GLY A 35 -3.06 -8.25 -15.18
C GLY A 35 -3.28 -7.63 -13.80
N ASP A 36 -4.48 -7.84 -13.27
CA ASP A 36 -4.92 -7.23 -12.00
C ASP A 36 -4.09 -7.72 -10.81
N GLU A 37 -3.69 -9.00 -10.81
CA GLU A 37 -2.84 -9.56 -9.76
C GLU A 37 -1.45 -8.90 -9.70
N VAL A 38 -0.88 -8.58 -10.87
CA VAL A 38 0.37 -7.83 -10.96
C VAL A 38 0.18 -6.40 -10.42
N ALA A 39 -0.97 -5.78 -10.71
CA ALA A 39 -1.27 -4.46 -10.18
C ALA A 39 -1.41 -4.49 -8.65
N LEU A 40 -2.05 -5.51 -8.10
CA LEU A 40 -2.20 -5.70 -6.65
C LEU A 40 -0.84 -5.88 -5.96
N ILE A 41 0.03 -6.75 -6.49
CA ILE A 41 1.42 -6.91 -6.01
C ILE A 41 2.17 -5.58 -6.06
N GLN A 42 2.06 -4.84 -7.17
CA GLN A 42 2.70 -3.53 -7.30
C GLN A 42 2.17 -2.52 -6.30
N MET A 43 0.87 -2.50 -6.03
CA MET A 43 0.27 -1.67 -4.99
C MET A 43 0.83 -2.05 -3.61
N ARG A 44 0.89 -3.35 -3.28
CA ARG A 44 1.40 -3.80 -1.99
C ARG A 44 2.89 -3.49 -1.80
N LEU A 45 3.74 -3.79 -2.78
CA LEU A 45 5.16 -3.45 -2.74
C LEU A 45 5.38 -1.94 -2.57
N ARG A 46 4.47 -1.14 -3.11
CA ARG A 46 4.50 0.32 -3.00
C ARG A 46 4.15 0.78 -1.59
N GLU A 47 3.08 0.28 -1.00
CA GLU A 47 2.72 0.54 0.41
C GLU A 47 3.86 0.17 1.37
N LEU A 48 4.57 -0.91 1.06
CA LEU A 48 5.71 -1.39 1.84
C LEU A 48 7.02 -0.63 1.53
N GLY A 49 7.00 0.36 0.63
CA GLY A 49 8.15 1.23 0.32
C GLY A 49 9.17 0.65 -0.67
N TYR A 50 8.88 -0.48 -1.33
CA TYR A 50 9.77 -1.11 -2.31
C TYR A 50 9.58 -0.60 -3.74
N LEU A 51 8.44 0.05 -4.01
CA LEU A 51 8.06 0.56 -5.33
C LEU A 51 7.75 2.06 -5.28
N ASN A 52 8.23 2.83 -6.25
CA ASN A 52 7.97 4.29 -6.32
C ASN A 52 7.36 4.73 -7.66
N TYR A 53 6.57 3.87 -8.28
CA TYR A 53 5.88 4.19 -9.54
C TYR A 53 4.47 3.64 -9.56
N ARG A 54 3.64 4.22 -10.43
CA ARG A 54 2.22 3.85 -10.58
C ARG A 54 2.10 2.35 -10.93
N PRO A 55 1.35 1.55 -10.15
CA PRO A 55 0.97 0.20 -10.54
C PRO A 55 0.38 0.21 -11.95
N THR A 56 1.00 -0.55 -12.84
CA THR A 56 0.62 -0.61 -14.26
C THR A 56 -0.03 -1.92 -14.62
N GLY A 57 -0.01 -2.90 -13.71
CA GLY A 57 -0.38 -4.28 -14.02
C GLY A 57 0.61 -4.95 -14.98
N LYS A 58 1.84 -4.42 -15.12
CA LYS A 58 2.91 -5.02 -15.94
C LYS A 58 4.13 -5.30 -15.08
N PHE A 59 4.54 -6.57 -15.00
CA PHE A 59 5.64 -7.02 -14.16
C PHE A 59 6.98 -6.80 -14.89
N SER A 60 7.44 -5.55 -14.94
CA SER A 60 8.72 -5.15 -15.55
C SER A 60 9.88 -5.25 -14.58
N ASP A 61 11.10 -4.95 -15.05
CA ASP A 61 12.35 -4.97 -14.29
C ASP A 61 12.25 -4.21 -12.96
N MET A 62 11.53 -3.09 -12.94
CA MET A 62 11.34 -2.34 -11.70
C MET A 62 10.50 -3.12 -10.65
N THR A 63 9.56 -3.95 -11.11
CA THR A 63 8.75 -4.81 -10.22
C THR A 63 9.61 -5.95 -9.70
N VAL A 64 10.41 -6.57 -10.60
CA VAL A 64 11.37 -7.62 -10.25
C VAL A 64 12.31 -7.13 -9.14
N GLU A 65 12.92 -5.96 -9.32
CA GLU A 65 13.86 -5.41 -8.33
C GLU A 65 13.20 -5.03 -7.01
N ALA A 66 11.94 -4.58 -7.03
CA ALA A 66 11.17 -4.34 -5.80
C ALA A 66 10.87 -5.65 -5.07
N VAL A 67 10.46 -6.70 -5.79
CA VAL A 67 10.21 -8.03 -5.22
C VAL A 67 11.49 -8.60 -4.61
N LYS A 68 12.63 -8.52 -5.29
CA LYS A 68 13.92 -8.97 -4.73
C LYS A 68 14.27 -8.29 -3.42
N LYS A 69 14.07 -6.96 -3.33
CA LYS A 69 14.31 -6.21 -2.09
C LYS A 69 13.37 -6.64 -0.97
N PHE A 70 12.09 -6.85 -1.28
CA PHE A 70 11.11 -7.34 -0.33
C PHE A 70 11.45 -8.75 0.17
N GLN A 71 11.77 -9.66 -0.74
CA GLN A 71 12.19 -11.03 -0.43
C GLN A 71 13.41 -11.05 0.48
N ALA A 72 14.46 -10.28 0.14
CA ALA A 72 15.67 -10.17 0.95
C ALA A 72 15.37 -9.71 2.38
N GLN A 73 14.49 -8.71 2.54
CA GLN A 73 14.09 -8.21 3.86
C GLN A 73 13.21 -9.21 4.63
N SER A 74 12.44 -10.02 3.92
CA SER A 74 11.55 -11.03 4.50
C SER A 74 12.23 -12.37 4.74
N GLY A 75 13.55 -12.48 4.51
CA GLY A 75 14.31 -13.74 4.67
C GLY A 75 13.98 -14.80 3.60
N ILE A 76 13.45 -14.38 2.46
CA ILE A 76 13.10 -15.21 1.30
C ILE A 76 14.20 -15.09 0.24
N SER A 77 14.43 -16.14 -0.55
CA SER A 77 15.36 -16.08 -1.70
C SER A 77 14.98 -14.93 -2.65
N PRO A 78 15.89 -13.97 -2.93
CA PRO A 78 15.58 -12.78 -3.73
C PRO A 78 15.68 -13.07 -5.24
N ASP A 79 14.82 -13.96 -5.74
CA ASP A 79 14.76 -14.35 -7.15
C ASP A 79 13.94 -13.38 -8.02
N GLY A 80 13.16 -12.48 -7.39
CA GLY A 80 12.32 -11.49 -8.07
C GLY A 80 11.02 -12.06 -8.63
N GLN A 81 10.66 -13.29 -8.24
CA GLN A 81 9.41 -13.95 -8.59
C GLN A 81 8.47 -14.00 -7.39
N VAL A 82 7.16 -13.86 -7.64
CA VAL A 82 6.14 -13.94 -6.59
C VAL A 82 5.49 -15.32 -6.65
N GLY A 83 6.15 -16.30 -6.06
CA GLY A 83 5.53 -17.60 -5.70
C GLY A 83 4.84 -17.53 -4.33
N ASP A 84 4.27 -18.64 -3.89
CA ASP A 84 3.39 -18.71 -2.69
C ASP A 84 4.02 -18.12 -1.43
N ALA A 85 5.29 -18.41 -1.16
CA ALA A 85 5.98 -17.89 0.02
C ALA A 85 6.14 -16.35 -0.04
N THR A 86 6.50 -15.82 -1.21
CA THR A 86 6.60 -14.37 -1.43
C THR A 86 5.22 -13.74 -1.30
N TYR A 87 4.19 -14.35 -1.90
CA TYR A 87 2.82 -13.84 -1.87
C TYR A 87 2.27 -13.78 -0.44
N ALA A 88 2.39 -14.87 0.31
CA ALA A 88 1.95 -14.96 1.70
C ALA A 88 2.63 -13.91 2.58
N ALA A 89 3.95 -13.73 2.44
CA ALA A 89 4.69 -12.71 3.18
C ALA A 89 4.31 -11.28 2.76
N LEU A 90 4.03 -11.06 1.47
CA LEU A 90 3.71 -9.73 0.93
C LEU A 90 2.37 -9.21 1.45
N PHE A 91 1.38 -10.09 1.61
CA PHE A 91 0.03 -9.76 2.06
C PHE A 91 -0.25 -10.12 3.52
N SER A 92 0.76 -10.48 4.31
CA SER A 92 0.58 -10.67 5.75
C SER A 92 0.48 -9.33 6.49
N ASP A 93 -0.17 -9.35 7.65
CA ASP A 93 -0.24 -8.19 8.57
C ASP A 93 1.15 -7.79 9.11
N ASP A 94 2.12 -8.71 9.10
CA ASP A 94 3.50 -8.51 9.57
C ASP A 94 4.54 -8.34 8.44
N ALA A 95 4.06 -8.08 7.22
CA ALA A 95 4.87 -7.88 6.03
C ALA A 95 5.99 -6.87 6.27
N LYS A 96 7.23 -7.26 5.94
CA LYS A 96 8.40 -6.42 6.21
C LYS A 96 8.41 -5.23 5.28
N ARG A 97 8.46 -4.02 5.84
CA ARG A 97 8.61 -2.78 5.08
C ARG A 97 10.07 -2.57 4.69
N ALA A 98 10.27 -1.85 3.59
CA ALA A 98 11.58 -1.39 3.19
C ALA A 98 12.15 -0.52 4.32
N PRO A 99 13.42 -0.72 4.72
CA PRO A 99 14.04 0.21 5.64
C PRO A 99 14.00 1.60 5.02
N ILE A 100 13.50 2.59 5.78
CA ILE A 100 13.46 3.99 5.36
C ILE A 100 14.88 4.35 4.92
N ASN A 101 15.07 4.65 3.63
CA ASN A 101 16.36 5.08 3.13
C ASN A 101 16.68 6.40 3.87
N PRO A 102 17.75 6.46 4.69
CA PRO A 102 18.08 7.66 5.46
C PRO A 102 18.42 8.88 4.58
N SER A 103 18.61 8.65 3.27
CA SER A 103 18.85 9.67 2.24
C SER A 103 17.56 10.16 1.55
N VAL A 104 16.43 9.47 1.73
CA VAL A 104 15.10 9.99 1.36
C VAL A 104 14.74 11.03 2.41
N LYS A 105 14.54 12.27 1.99
CA LYS A 105 14.17 13.37 2.89
C LYS A 105 12.96 12.95 3.72
N LYS A 106 13.14 12.89 5.05
CA LYS A 106 12.04 12.76 6.03
C LYS A 106 10.98 13.82 5.72
N VAL A 107 9.79 13.36 5.30
CA VAL A 107 8.61 14.16 4.96
C VAL A 107 8.85 15.09 3.77
N ALA A 108 8.22 14.78 2.64
CA ALA A 108 8.12 15.74 1.56
C ALA A 108 7.37 16.98 2.03
N GLY A 109 7.95 18.16 1.79
CA GLY A 109 7.42 19.45 2.24
C GLY A 109 8.04 19.99 3.53
N PRO A 110 7.45 21.04 4.14
CA PRO A 110 8.07 21.70 5.27
C PRO A 110 8.06 20.83 6.54
N ALA A 111 9.14 20.91 7.31
CA ALA A 111 9.27 20.26 8.61
C ALA A 111 8.22 20.78 9.61
N TYR A 112 7.87 19.95 10.60
CA TYR A 112 6.98 20.36 11.69
C TYR A 112 7.56 21.58 12.40
N SER A 113 6.83 22.69 12.33
CA SER A 113 7.27 23.97 12.88
C SER A 113 6.83 24.20 14.34
N GLY A 114 6.00 23.33 14.89
CA GLY A 114 5.32 23.60 16.17
C GLY A 114 4.12 24.54 16.05
N ALA A 115 3.72 24.94 14.84
CA ALA A 115 2.63 25.90 14.65
C ALA A 115 1.26 25.37 15.11
N VAL A 116 0.99 24.09 14.92
CA VAL A 116 -0.27 23.46 15.35
C VAL A 116 -0.05 22.76 16.69
N GLN A 117 -0.79 23.22 17.70
CA GLN A 117 -0.80 22.66 19.06
C GLN A 117 -2.11 21.92 19.38
N THR A 118 -3.12 22.10 18.54
CA THR A 118 -4.42 21.45 18.66
C THR A 118 -4.31 19.99 18.24
N LYS A 119 -4.94 19.09 19.00
CA LYS A 119 -5.02 17.66 18.70
C LYS A 119 -6.40 17.33 18.17
N GLY A 120 -6.46 16.41 17.22
CA GLY A 120 -7.71 15.87 16.71
C GLY A 120 -8.18 14.66 17.52
N GLU A 121 -9.48 14.47 17.63
CA GLU A 121 -10.07 13.25 18.16
C GLU A 121 -9.72 12.05 17.26
N LEU A 122 -9.30 10.94 17.88
CA LEU A 122 -8.98 9.67 17.21
C LEU A 122 -10.26 8.85 16.95
N LEU A 123 -11.16 9.37 16.12
CA LEU A 123 -12.40 8.68 15.77
C LEU A 123 -12.16 7.66 14.66
N SER A 124 -12.76 6.47 14.80
CA SER A 124 -12.54 5.37 13.85
C SER A 124 -13.22 5.63 12.50
N TRP A 125 -12.67 5.05 11.43
CA TRP A 125 -13.20 5.16 10.07
C TRP A 125 -14.68 4.80 10.00
N GLU A 126 -15.11 3.73 10.66
CA GLU A 126 -16.50 3.27 10.65
C GLU A 126 -17.48 4.30 11.25
N LYS A 127 -16.98 5.16 12.15
CA LYS A 127 -17.74 6.25 12.74
C LYS A 127 -17.64 7.53 11.93
N ILE A 128 -16.52 7.77 11.26
CA ILE A 128 -16.31 8.94 10.39
C ILE A 128 -17.07 8.79 9.06
N ASP A 129 -17.08 7.60 8.47
CA ASP A 129 -17.69 7.30 7.18
C ASP A 129 -19.12 7.88 7.02
N PRO A 130 -20.06 7.65 7.96
CA PRO A 130 -21.40 8.24 7.87
C PRO A 130 -21.46 9.75 8.09
N LEU A 131 -20.42 10.37 8.69
CA LEU A 131 -20.37 11.82 8.96
C LEU A 131 -19.95 12.63 7.74
N ILE A 132 -19.20 12.02 6.81
CA ILE A 132 -18.74 12.66 5.57
C ILE A 132 -19.27 11.91 4.35
N PRO A 133 -20.55 12.02 3.96
CA PRO A 133 -21.07 11.36 2.77
C PRO A 133 -20.34 11.84 1.49
N THR A 134 -20.38 11.05 0.41
CA THR A 134 -19.82 11.47 -0.89
C THR A 134 -20.39 12.82 -1.32
N GLY A 135 -19.51 13.73 -1.75
CA GLY A 135 -19.83 15.12 -2.07
C GLY A 135 -19.70 16.08 -0.87
N ALA A 136 -19.56 15.58 0.36
CA ALA A 136 -19.28 16.41 1.51
C ALA A 136 -17.95 17.14 1.35
N GLN A 137 -17.95 18.43 1.68
CA GLN A 137 -16.75 19.25 1.75
C GLN A 137 -16.39 19.52 3.21
N PHE A 138 -15.11 19.47 3.52
CA PHE A 138 -14.62 19.70 4.88
C PHE A 138 -13.24 20.35 4.85
N SER A 139 -12.90 20.98 5.97
CA SER A 139 -11.64 21.69 6.13
C SER A 139 -10.56 20.75 6.63
N VAL A 140 -9.38 20.82 6.01
CA VAL A 140 -8.20 20.06 6.39
C VAL A 140 -7.08 21.03 6.72
N GLN A 141 -6.48 20.87 7.90
CA GLN A 141 -5.28 21.60 8.31
C GLN A 141 -4.09 20.65 8.38
N ASP A 142 -3.02 20.98 7.66
CA ASP A 142 -1.75 20.27 7.78
C ASP A 142 -1.11 20.52 9.15
N PHE A 143 -0.86 19.45 9.91
CA PHE A 143 -0.36 19.55 11.28
C PHE A 143 1.04 20.19 11.35
N ASN A 144 1.86 20.02 10.31
CA ASN A 144 3.24 20.52 10.27
C ASN A 144 3.36 22.01 9.94
N THR A 145 2.53 22.50 9.02
CA THR A 145 2.59 23.87 8.50
C THR A 145 1.48 24.77 9.02
N GLY A 146 0.39 24.20 9.53
CA GLY A 146 -0.82 24.94 9.91
C GLY A 146 -1.64 25.45 8.72
N LYS A 147 -1.22 25.16 7.48
CA LYS A 147 -1.97 25.54 6.27
C LYS A 147 -3.29 24.78 6.21
N THR A 148 -4.34 25.48 5.79
CA THR A 148 -5.70 24.95 5.69
C THR A 148 -6.18 25.00 4.25
N PHE A 149 -6.91 23.97 3.82
CA PHE A 149 -7.52 23.85 2.50
C PHE A 149 -8.77 22.95 2.59
N GLN A 150 -9.64 23.05 1.60
CA GLN A 150 -10.87 22.28 1.50
C GLN A 150 -10.68 21.04 0.64
N LEU A 151 -11.18 19.91 1.13
CA LEU A 151 -11.31 18.67 0.36
C LEU A 151 -12.78 18.32 0.18
N ILE A 152 -13.08 17.64 -0.92
CA ILE A 152 -14.38 17.03 -1.21
C ILE A 152 -14.25 15.50 -1.22
N ARG A 153 -15.14 14.80 -0.53
CA ARG A 153 -15.19 13.33 -0.61
C ARG A 153 -15.72 12.90 -1.98
N THR A 154 -15.00 12.00 -2.64
CA THR A 154 -15.33 11.45 -3.96
C THR A 154 -15.78 9.99 -3.89
N GLY A 155 -15.50 9.28 -2.79
CA GLY A 155 -15.89 7.90 -2.58
C GLY A 155 -15.11 7.23 -1.45
N GLY A 156 -14.79 5.94 -1.64
CA GLY A 156 -13.94 5.15 -0.75
C GLY A 156 -14.71 4.21 0.18
N VAL A 157 -14.12 3.04 0.44
CA VAL A 157 -14.72 1.95 1.24
C VAL A 157 -14.00 1.79 2.57
N ASN A 158 -12.67 1.68 2.54
CA ASN A 158 -11.83 1.46 3.72
C ASN A 158 -11.19 2.75 4.28
N CYS A 159 -11.29 3.82 3.50
CA CYS A 159 -10.87 5.18 3.81
C CYS A 159 -11.63 6.15 2.90
N ALA A 160 -11.47 7.46 3.13
CA ALA A 160 -12.10 8.46 2.27
C ALA A 160 -11.25 8.70 1.03
N TYR A 161 -11.85 8.53 -0.16
CA TYR A 161 -11.29 9.09 -1.39
C TYR A 161 -11.66 10.55 -1.45
N VAL A 162 -10.69 11.43 -1.68
CA VAL A 162 -10.87 12.86 -1.61
C VAL A 162 -10.18 13.59 -2.74
N ALA A 163 -10.75 14.70 -3.18
CA ALA A 163 -10.12 15.62 -4.13
C ALA A 163 -10.06 17.03 -3.55
N ALA A 164 -9.16 17.87 -4.05
CA ALA A 164 -9.18 19.29 -3.72
C ALA A 164 -10.47 19.95 -4.23
N ALA A 165 -11.08 20.80 -3.40
CA ALA A 165 -12.36 21.44 -3.75
C ALA A 165 -12.21 22.58 -4.78
N SER A 166 -11.01 23.15 -4.91
CA SER A 166 -10.68 24.21 -5.87
C SER A 166 -9.20 24.18 -6.28
N SER A 167 -8.82 24.98 -7.27
CA SER A 167 -7.41 25.13 -7.66
C SER A 167 -6.54 25.72 -6.55
N ALA A 168 -7.05 26.66 -5.76
CA ALA A 168 -6.33 27.23 -4.63
C ALA A 168 -6.11 26.21 -3.50
N ASP A 169 -7.09 25.33 -3.27
CA ASP A 169 -6.96 24.22 -2.34
C ASP A 169 -5.92 23.22 -2.84
N TYR A 170 -5.89 22.95 -4.15
CA TYR A 170 -4.91 22.05 -4.74
C TYR A 170 -3.49 22.62 -4.69
N ASP A 171 -3.31 23.91 -4.94
CA ASP A 171 -2.02 24.58 -4.78
C ASP A 171 -1.51 24.47 -3.33
N THR A 172 -2.42 24.65 -2.37
CA THR A 172 -2.11 24.49 -0.94
C THR A 172 -1.71 23.05 -0.62
N TYR A 173 -2.51 22.07 -1.07
CA TYR A 173 -2.22 20.64 -0.97
C TYR A 173 -0.82 20.31 -1.54
N ARG A 174 -0.50 20.76 -2.76
CA ARG A 174 0.82 20.52 -3.35
C ARG A 174 1.92 21.17 -2.52
N SER A 175 1.69 22.38 -2.02
CA SER A 175 2.69 23.10 -1.23
C SER A 175 3.06 22.39 0.07
N ILE A 176 2.10 21.73 0.74
CA ILE A 176 2.40 20.98 1.96
C ILE A 176 3.23 19.74 1.66
N PHE A 177 3.15 19.18 0.45
CA PHE A 177 4.01 18.07 0.01
C PHE A 177 5.30 18.51 -0.70
N GLY A 178 5.66 19.81 -0.66
CA GLY A 178 6.89 20.31 -1.28
C GLY A 178 6.78 20.58 -2.79
N GLY A 179 5.56 20.69 -3.31
CA GLY A 179 5.24 21.13 -4.68
C GLY A 179 5.02 20.00 -5.69
N GLY A 180 5.30 18.75 -5.33
CA GLY A 180 5.15 17.59 -6.21
C GLY A 180 4.34 16.47 -5.55
N ASP A 181 3.96 15.51 -6.38
CA ASP A 181 3.31 14.28 -5.93
C ASP A 181 4.30 13.42 -5.16
N THR A 182 3.84 12.79 -4.08
CA THR A 182 4.71 12.03 -3.18
C THR A 182 3.97 10.89 -2.52
N TRP A 183 4.70 9.83 -2.19
CA TRP A 183 4.18 8.65 -1.48
C TRP A 183 4.10 8.83 0.02
N GLU A 184 4.44 10.02 0.50
CA GLU A 184 4.46 10.33 1.91
C GLU A 184 3.05 10.62 2.43
N HIS A 185 2.85 10.27 3.69
CA HIS A 185 1.66 10.62 4.46
C HIS A 185 1.93 11.86 5.31
N ARG A 186 0.95 12.76 5.41
CA ARG A 186 1.00 13.90 6.32
C ARG A 186 -0.06 13.78 7.40
N SER A 187 0.34 14.05 8.63
CA SER A 187 -0.55 14.25 9.77
C SER A 187 -1.42 15.48 9.50
N VAL A 188 -2.74 15.32 9.52
CA VAL A 188 -3.68 16.43 9.28
C VAL A 188 -4.80 16.42 10.32
N LEU A 189 -5.41 17.58 10.51
CA LEU A 189 -6.61 17.77 11.31
C LEU A 189 -7.78 18.04 10.37
N VAL A 190 -8.87 17.30 10.54
CA VAL A 190 -10.10 17.45 9.73
C VAL A 190 -11.17 18.08 10.60
N SER A 191 -11.67 19.24 10.21
CA SER A 191 -12.70 19.96 10.95
C SER A 191 -14.07 19.81 10.28
N MET A 192 -15.03 19.25 11.01
CA MET A 192 -16.42 19.03 10.58
C MET A 192 -17.36 19.13 11.79
N ASP A 193 -18.51 19.79 11.62
CA ASP A 193 -19.56 19.94 12.65
C ASP A 193 -19.08 20.41 14.04
N GLY A 194 -18.07 21.27 14.09
CA GLY A 194 -17.49 21.78 15.33
C GLY A 194 -16.53 20.82 16.04
N HIS A 195 -16.29 19.63 15.46
CA HIS A 195 -15.29 18.68 15.89
C HIS A 195 -14.03 18.78 15.02
N THR A 196 -12.90 18.39 15.59
CA THR A 196 -11.63 18.25 14.89
C THR A 196 -11.13 16.83 15.08
N TYR A 197 -10.89 16.12 13.98
CA TYR A 197 -10.47 14.72 13.97
C TYR A 197 -9.04 14.58 13.45
N ALA A 198 -8.30 13.65 14.03
CA ALA A 198 -6.96 13.31 13.58
C ALA A 198 -7.03 12.38 12.36
N ALA A 199 -6.31 12.73 11.30
CA ALA A 199 -6.27 11.95 10.07
C ALA A 199 -4.87 11.95 9.45
N SER A 200 -4.70 11.12 8.43
CA SER A 200 -3.51 11.05 7.59
C SER A 200 -3.91 11.31 6.15
N LEU A 201 -3.28 12.30 5.54
CA LEU A 201 -3.47 12.63 4.14
C LEU A 201 -2.34 12.07 3.29
N PHE A 202 -2.70 11.34 2.24
CA PHE A 202 -1.75 10.80 1.29
C PHE A 202 -1.35 11.82 0.23
N GLY A 203 -0.07 11.85 -0.15
CA GLY A 203 0.51 12.89 -1.01
C GLY A 203 0.41 12.67 -2.52
N MET A 204 -0.01 11.50 -3.00
CA MET A 204 -0.07 11.22 -4.43
C MET A 204 -1.53 10.99 -4.88
N PRO A 205 -2.11 11.94 -5.63
CA PRO A 205 -3.37 11.71 -6.32
C PRO A 205 -3.26 10.52 -7.29
N THR A 206 -4.33 9.74 -7.37
CA THR A 206 -4.47 8.58 -8.25
C THR A 206 -5.83 8.62 -8.94
N GLY A 207 -5.92 8.05 -10.15
CA GLY A 207 -7.18 7.95 -10.89
C GLY A 207 -7.21 8.75 -12.19
N GLY A 208 -8.42 9.06 -12.65
CA GLY A 208 -8.74 9.54 -14.00
C GLY A 208 -8.85 11.06 -14.12
N ASP A 209 -10.04 11.55 -14.46
CA ASP A 209 -10.26 12.96 -14.79
C ASP A 209 -10.32 13.86 -13.56
N ASP A 210 -10.20 15.17 -13.78
CA ASP A 210 -10.41 16.19 -12.76
C ASP A 210 -11.92 16.44 -12.59
N LEU A 211 -12.52 15.71 -11.65
CA LEU A 211 -13.96 15.70 -11.44
C LEU A 211 -14.52 17.05 -10.97
N TYR A 212 -13.69 17.91 -10.39
CA TYR A 212 -14.12 19.16 -9.74
C TYR A 212 -13.49 20.42 -10.33
N GLY A 213 -12.69 20.31 -11.40
CA GLY A 213 -12.02 21.46 -12.01
C GLY A 213 -10.94 22.08 -11.12
N SER A 214 -10.40 21.32 -10.17
CA SER A 214 -9.39 21.77 -9.21
C SER A 214 -7.97 21.70 -9.77
N GLY A 215 -7.77 21.02 -10.88
CA GLY A 215 -6.47 20.58 -11.39
C GLY A 215 -5.96 19.28 -10.77
N MET A 216 -6.60 18.76 -9.71
CA MET A 216 -6.29 17.44 -9.15
C MET A 216 -6.98 16.37 -10.00
N ARG A 217 -6.17 15.57 -10.72
CA ARG A 217 -6.67 14.44 -11.50
C ARG A 217 -6.95 13.24 -10.59
N GLY A 218 -8.18 12.73 -10.61
CA GLY A 218 -8.61 11.62 -9.77
C GLY A 218 -8.87 12.02 -8.31
N HIS A 219 -8.32 11.27 -7.37
CA HIS A 219 -8.48 11.46 -5.93
C HIS A 219 -7.19 11.06 -5.19
N THR A 220 -7.00 11.56 -3.97
CA THR A 220 -6.05 11.01 -3.00
C THR A 220 -6.81 10.33 -1.87
N PHE A 221 -6.08 9.76 -0.92
CA PHE A 221 -6.62 9.01 0.21
C PHE A 221 -6.49 9.83 1.49
N LEU A 222 -7.59 9.91 2.24
CA LEU A 222 -7.65 10.47 3.57
C LEU A 222 -8.06 9.35 4.53
N TYR A 223 -7.15 9.02 5.43
CA TYR A 223 -7.30 7.89 6.32
C TYR A 223 -7.51 8.39 7.76
N PHE A 224 -8.45 7.79 8.47
CA PHE A 224 -8.77 8.05 9.88
C PHE A 224 -8.32 6.88 10.75
N ASN A 225 -8.53 6.96 12.06
CA ASN A 225 -8.17 5.83 12.95
C ASN A 225 -8.88 4.54 12.48
N ASN A 226 -8.20 3.39 12.52
CA ASN A 226 -8.69 2.11 11.98
C ASN A 226 -9.06 2.09 10.48
N SER A 227 -8.73 3.12 9.68
CA SER A 227 -8.81 2.98 8.23
C SER A 227 -7.88 1.86 7.75
N LYS A 228 -8.28 1.19 6.67
CA LYS A 228 -7.51 0.16 6.00
C LYS A 228 -7.11 0.64 4.61
N THR A 229 -6.05 0.08 4.05
CA THR A 229 -5.73 0.34 2.65
C THR A 229 -6.67 -0.45 1.73
N ASP A 230 -6.79 -0.02 0.48
CA ASP A 230 -7.56 -0.76 -0.52
C ASP A 230 -6.81 -2.00 -1.03
N VAL A 231 -5.56 -2.20 -0.59
CA VAL A 231 -4.78 -3.41 -0.86
C VAL A 231 -5.12 -4.44 0.19
N SER A 232 -6.07 -5.31 -0.14
CA SER A 232 -6.47 -6.44 0.71
C SER A 232 -6.97 -6.06 2.10
N GLY A 233 -7.31 -4.79 2.36
CA GLY A 233 -7.79 -4.34 3.66
C GLY A 233 -6.72 -4.36 4.76
N LEU A 234 -5.45 -4.25 4.39
CA LEU A 234 -4.33 -4.31 5.34
C LEU A 234 -4.16 -2.96 6.06
N PRO A 235 -3.67 -2.95 7.31
CA PRO A 235 -3.30 -1.73 7.99
C PRO A 235 -2.04 -1.10 7.37
N ASP A 236 -1.98 0.23 7.34
CA ASP A 236 -0.78 0.97 6.96
C ASP A 236 -0.18 1.68 8.18
N GLU A 237 1.00 1.23 8.61
CA GLU A 237 1.69 1.80 9.76
C GLU A 237 2.17 3.25 9.55
N GLU A 238 2.42 3.75 8.33
CA GLU A 238 2.80 5.15 8.12
C GLU A 238 1.60 6.06 8.33
N HIS A 239 0.46 5.67 7.77
CA HIS A 239 -0.83 6.24 8.08
C HIS A 239 -1.12 6.22 9.60
N ILE A 240 -0.98 5.07 10.27
CA ILE A 240 -1.27 4.95 11.72
C ILE A 240 -0.41 5.94 12.52
N GLN A 241 0.89 6.01 12.23
CA GLN A 241 1.80 6.95 12.90
C GLN A 241 1.42 8.41 12.61
N ALA A 242 1.00 8.72 11.37
CA ALA A 242 0.55 10.06 11.01
C ALA A 242 -0.73 10.48 11.75
N VAL A 243 -1.70 9.57 11.90
CA VAL A 243 -2.92 9.80 12.68
C VAL A 243 -2.62 10.00 14.15
N VAL A 244 -1.82 9.10 14.74
CA VAL A 244 -1.45 9.19 16.16
C VAL A 244 -0.76 10.51 16.46
N ARG A 245 0.14 10.99 15.59
CA ARG A 245 0.79 12.29 15.76
C ARG A 245 -0.19 13.47 15.76
N ALA A 246 -1.26 13.40 14.96
CA ALA A 246 -2.28 14.45 14.94
C ALA A 246 -3.24 14.37 16.14
N GLY A 247 -3.34 13.23 16.82
CA GLY A 247 -4.21 13.02 17.98
C GLY A 247 -3.53 13.07 19.36
N GLN A 248 -2.20 13.02 19.42
CA GLN A 248 -1.39 13.04 20.64
C GLN A 248 -0.65 14.35 20.86
#